data_AF-A0A7Y4TIQ5-F1
#
_entry.id   AF-A0A7Y4TIQ5-F1
#
_cell.length_a   1.000
_cell.length_b   1.000
_cell.length_c   1.000
_cell.angle_alpha   90.00
_cell.angle_beta   90.00
_cell.angle_gamma   90.00
#
_symmetry.space_group_name_H-M   'P 1'
#
loop_
_entity.id
_entity.type
_entity.pdbx_description
1 polymer ?
#
loop_
_entity_poly.entity_id
_entity_poly.type
_entity_poly.pdbx_seq_one_letter_code
_entity_poly.pdbx_strand_id
1 'polypeptide(L)' 'MCGMGDVRLCALCRRHPVDQRYRPFCSERCRNEDLARWAEGRYRVPGEPVSAPDGDTDDSDSNA' A
#
# COMPACT_ATOMS: atom_id res chain seq x y z
N MET A 1 20.43 -22.23 -20.39
CA MET A 1 20.21 -20.90 -20.99
C MET A 1 19.76 -19.96 -19.88
N CYS A 2 20.70 -19.24 -19.27
CA CYS A 2 20.41 -18.27 -18.21
C CYS A 2 19.85 -17.00 -18.85
N GLY A 3 18.62 -16.66 -18.50
CA GLY A 3 17.89 -15.51 -19.03
C GLY A 3 18.57 -14.19 -18.68
N MET A 4 18.56 -13.28 -19.65
CA MET A 4 18.96 -11.89 -19.54
C MET A 4 18.39 -11.25 -18.26
N GLY A 5 19.26 -10.62 -17.48
CA GLY A 5 18.97 -10.16 -16.12
C GLY A 5 17.68 -9.37 -15.99
N ASP A 6 16.92 -9.67 -14.93
CA ASP A 6 15.65 -9.03 -14.60
C ASP A 6 15.84 -7.52 -14.40
N VAL A 7 15.58 -6.75 -15.46
CA VAL A 7 15.45 -5.30 -15.37
C VAL A 7 14.21 -5.02 -14.53
N ARG A 8 14.41 -4.66 -13.26
CA ARG A 8 13.32 -4.28 -12.36
C ARG A 8 12.61 -3.06 -12.95
N LEU A 9 11.35 -3.24 -13.31
CA LEU A 9 10.49 -2.17 -13.82
C LEU A 9 9.87 -1.37 -12.67
N CYS A 10 9.56 -0.10 -12.93
CA CYS A 10 8.90 0.80 -11.99
C CYS A 10 7.61 0.18 -11.44
N ALA A 11 7.47 0.15 -10.12
CA ALA A 11 6.32 -0.45 -9.44
C ALA A 11 4.99 0.25 -9.77
N LEU A 12 5.03 1.55 -10.08
CA LEU A 12 3.84 2.35 -10.37
C LEU A 12 3.42 2.28 -11.85
N CYS A 13 4.30 2.68 -12.78
CA CYS A 13 3.94 2.83 -14.20
C CYS A 13 4.27 1.60 -15.06
N ARG A 14 5.13 0.69 -14.57
CA ARG A 14 5.59 -0.53 -15.26
C ARG A 14 6.10 -0.31 -16.69
N ARG A 15 6.51 0.91 -17.03
CA ARG A 15 6.95 1.30 -18.39
C ARG A 15 8.45 1.49 -18.49
N HIS A 16 9.06 2.02 -17.44
CA HIS A 16 10.47 2.39 -17.40
C HIS A 16 11.23 1.55 -16.37
N PRO A 17 12.54 1.33 -16.57
CA PRO A 17 13.38 0.69 -15.57
C PRO A 17 13.42 1.53 -14.28
N VAL A 18 13.65 0.86 -13.15
CA VAL A 18 13.83 1.51 -11.87
C VAL A 18 15.09 2.38 -11.88
N ASP A 19 14.95 3.62 -11.42
CA ASP A 19 16.07 4.52 -11.20
C ASP A 19 16.67 4.25 -9.80
N GLN A 20 18.00 4.27 -9.68
CA GLN A 20 18.68 3.94 -8.43
C GLN A 20 18.35 4.91 -7.29
N ARG A 21 18.07 6.17 -7.60
CA ARG A 21 17.71 7.21 -6.63
C ARG A 21 16.26 7.10 -6.17
N TYR A 22 15.39 6.57 -7.02
CA TYR A 22 13.94 6.56 -6.79
C TYR A 22 13.37 5.16 -6.58
N ARG A 23 14.18 4.14 -6.29
CA ARG A 23 13.72 2.77 -6.07
C ARG A 23 12.52 2.73 -5.10
N PRO A 24 11.42 2.01 -5.42
CA PRO A 24 11.19 1.08 -6.56
C PRO A 24 10.60 1.74 -7.83
N PHE A 25 10.82 3.03 -8.05
CA PHE A 25 10.22 3.81 -9.14
C PHE A 25 11.26 4.28 -10.17
N CYS A 26 10.79 4.72 -11.33
CA CYS A 26 11.64 5.28 -12.39
C CYS A 26 11.94 6.78 -12.24
N SER A 27 11.21 7.52 -11.38
CA SER A 27 11.37 8.96 -11.22
C SER A 27 10.69 9.50 -9.96
N GLU A 28 11.03 10.73 -9.57
CA GLU A 28 10.35 11.47 -8.49
C GLU A 28 8.84 11.60 -8.73
N ARG A 29 8.42 11.85 -9.97
CA ARG A 29 7.00 11.94 -10.32
C ARG A 29 6.24 10.66 -9.93
N CYS A 30 6.82 9.49 -10.23
CA CYS A 30 6.18 8.22 -9.90
C CYS A 30 6.17 7.96 -8.38
N ARG A 31 7.18 8.42 -7.64
CA ARG A 31 7.15 8.35 -6.17
C ARG A 31 6.02 9.20 -5.60
N ASN A 32 5.89 10.44 -6.07
CA ASN A 32 4.91 11.38 -5.53
C ASN A 32 3.46 10.98 -5.89
N GLU A 33 3.24 10.45 -7.11
CA GLU A 33 1.95 9.90 -7.52
C GLU A 33 1.55 8.66 -6.69
N ASP A 34 2.51 7.80 -6.34
CA ASP A 34 2.26 6.68 -5.43
C ASP A 34 1.79 7.19 -4.06
N LEU A 35 2.48 8.19 -3.49
CA LEU A 35 2.09 8.84 -2.24
C LEU A 35 0.69 9.47 -2.31
N ALA A 36 0.32 10.08 -3.44
CA ALA A 36 -1.03 10.62 -3.63
C ALA A 36 -2.10 9.52 -3.59
N ARG A 37 -1.85 8.36 -4.22
CA ARG A 37 -2.75 7.20 -4.16
C ARG A 37 -2.92 6.64 -2.76
N TRP A 38 -1.86 6.67 -1.95
CA TRP A 38 -1.93 6.38 -0.52
C TRP A 38 -2.84 7.37 0.20
N ALA A 39 -2.64 8.67 -0.01
CA ALA A 39 -3.44 9.71 0.63
C ALA A 39 -4.92 9.66 0.22
N GLU A 40 -5.21 9.28 -1.04
CA GLU A 40 -6.58 9.06 -1.54
C GLU A 40 -7.23 7.77 -0.98
N GLY A 41 -6.48 6.92 -0.28
CA GLY A 41 -6.97 5.64 0.21
C GLY A 41 -7.28 4.63 -0.90
N ARG A 42 -6.58 4.73 -2.05
CA ARG A 42 -6.68 3.79 -3.18
C ARG A 42 -6.12 2.41 -2.83
N TYR A 43 -5.14 2.38 -1.95
CA TYR A 43 -4.57 1.14 -1.43
C TYR A 43 -5.43 0.65 -0.26
N ARG A 44 -6.26 -0.35 -0.51
CA ARG A 44 -7.04 -1.06 0.52
C ARG A 44 -6.80 -2.55 0.40
N VAL A 45 -6.66 -3.20 1.54
CA VAL A 45 -6.67 -4.66 1.63
C VAL A 45 -8.11 -5.08 1.87
N PRO A 46 -8.72 -5.91 1.02
CA PRO A 46 -10.02 -6.47 1.31
C PRO A 46 -9.91 -7.34 2.58
N GLY A 47 -10.68 -7.00 3.61
CA GLY A 47 -10.82 -7.82 4.82
C GLY A 47 -12.04 -8.73 4.72
N GLU A 48 -12.08 -9.78 5.55
CA GLU A 48 -13.34 -10.47 5.81
C GLU A 48 -14.35 -9.47 6.42
N PRO A 49 -15.64 -9.60 6.10
CA PRO A 49 -16.67 -8.78 6.71
C PRO A 49 -16.58 -8.95 8.23
N VAL A 50 -16.37 -7.84 8.94
CA VAL A 50 -16.45 -7.84 10.40
C VAL A 50 -17.90 -8.16 10.74
N SER A 51 -18.18 -9.37 11.25
CA SER A 51 -19.47 -9.63 11.89
C SER A 51 -19.53 -8.70 13.10
N ALA A 52 -20.56 -7.86 13.18
CA ALA A 52 -20.83 -7.14 14.42
C ALA A 52 -20.89 -8.18 15.56
N PRO A 53 -20.20 -7.97 16.69
CA PRO A 53 -20.49 -8.78 17.85
C PRO A 53 -21.94 -8.48 18.26
N ASP A 54 -22.84 -9.44 18.09
CA ASP A 54 -24.10 -9.44 18.82
C ASP A 54 -23.75 -9.63 20.31
N GLY A 55 -23.71 -8.53 21.07
CA GLY A 55 -23.39 -8.58 22.49
C GLY A 55 -23.33 -7.20 23.14
N ASP A 56 -24.47 -6.77 23.68
CA ASP A 56 -24.52 -5.81 24.77
C ASP A 56 -23.59 -6.28 25.92
N THR A 57 -22.63 -5.45 26.30
CA THR A 57 -22.17 -5.39 27.70
C THR A 57 -22.04 -3.93 28.09
N ASP A 58 -23.11 -3.43 28.69
CA ASP A 58 -23.06 -2.44 29.77
C ASP A 58 -22.35 -3.08 30.96
N ASP A 59 -21.20 -2.54 31.39
CA ASP A 59 -20.82 -2.55 32.81
C ASP A 59 -19.71 -1.51 33.13
N SER A 60 -20.18 -0.40 33.72
CA SER A 60 -19.61 0.37 34.84
C SER A 60 -18.37 1.26 34.68
N ASP A 61 -18.67 2.57 34.73
CA ASP A 61 -17.92 3.58 35.49
C ASP A 61 -17.42 3.03 36.84
N SER A 62 -16.13 3.19 37.14
CA SER A 62 -15.57 3.74 38.40
C SER A 62 -14.11 3.30 38.59
N ASN A 63 -13.16 4.25 38.56
CA ASN A 63 -12.16 4.25 39.61
C ASN A 63 -11.92 5.69 40.07
N ALA A 64 -12.15 5.89 41.36
CA ALA A 64 -11.95 7.11 42.12
C ALA A 64 -10.46 7.40 42.35
#